data_AF-A0A8T0ATL5-F1
#
_entry.id   AF-A0A8T0ATL5-F1
#
_cell.length_a   1.000
_cell.length_b   1.000
_cell.length_c   1.000
_cell.angle_alpha   90.00
_cell.angle_beta   90.00
_cell.angle_gamma   90.00
#
_symmetry.space_group_name_H-M   'P 1'
#
loop_
_entity.id
_entity.type
_entity.pdbx_description
1 polymer ?
#
loop_
_entity_poly.entity_id
_entity_poly.type
_entity_poly.pdbx_seq_one_letter_code
_entity_poly.pdbx_strand_id
1 'polypeptide(L)'
;MKLAGGRVVLALEGGHDLTAICDASESCVSALLGIEDPLSVEVLNQKPNTNAVQSLQKVLHIQSKYWSCVREMLVSVGWSYVGAQKGDSEESAAVKALASLSVGALNNVKRAADEPMEDQESM
;
A
#
# COMPACT_ATOMS: atom_id res chain seq x y z
N MET A 1 -15.20 -7.02 -6.45
CA MET A 1 -15.26 -7.55 -5.06
C MET A 1 -14.26 -8.70 -4.89
N LYS A 2 -13.26 -8.60 -4.00
CA LYS A 2 -12.08 -9.51 -3.97
C LYS A 2 -12.02 -10.49 -2.79
N LEU A 3 -12.81 -10.28 -1.74
CA LEU A 3 -12.81 -11.12 -0.54
C LEU A 3 -13.79 -12.30 -0.66
N ALA A 4 -13.57 -13.36 0.11
CA ALA A 4 -14.44 -14.55 0.18
C ALA A 4 -14.80 -15.17 -1.19
N GLY A 5 -13.93 -15.03 -2.20
CA GLY A 5 -14.20 -15.48 -3.56
C GLY A 5 -15.39 -14.78 -4.23
N GLY A 6 -15.69 -13.53 -3.85
CA GLY A 6 -16.79 -12.73 -4.41
C GLY A 6 -18.17 -13.08 -3.87
N ARG A 7 -18.29 -14.01 -2.91
CA ARG A 7 -19.56 -14.39 -2.30
C ARG A 7 -19.96 -13.35 -1.25
N VAL A 8 -20.78 -12.39 -1.65
CA VAL A 8 -21.31 -11.33 -0.78
C VAL A 8 -22.80 -11.11 -1.03
N VAL A 9 -23.52 -10.79 0.03
CA VAL A 9 -24.92 -10.34 -0.01
C VAL A 9 -24.98 -9.04 0.78
N LEU A 10 -25.62 -8.02 0.20
CA LEU A 10 -25.92 -6.76 0.88
C LEU A 10 -27.39 -6.78 1.29
N ALA A 11 -27.67 -6.45 2.55
CA ALA A 11 -29.02 -6.34 3.09
C ALA A 11 -29.30 -4.88 3.44
N LEU A 12 -30.43 -4.35 2.97
CA LEU A 12 -30.85 -2.98 3.28
C LEU A 12 -31.21 -2.88 4.76
N GLU A 13 -30.64 -1.89 5.46
CA GLU A 13 -30.96 -1.58 6.85
C GLU A 13 -31.77 -0.27 6.93
N GLY A 14 -31.09 0.86 7.13
CA GLY A 14 -31.71 2.18 7.21
C GLY A 14 -31.63 2.97 5.90
N GLY A 15 -32.09 4.22 5.98
CA GLY A 15 -32.14 5.16 4.85
C GLY A 15 -33.54 5.74 4.72
N HIS A 16 -33.64 7.07 4.79
CA HIS A 16 -34.94 7.77 4.78
C HIS A 16 -35.16 8.56 3.50
N ASP A 17 -34.10 9.13 2.94
CA ASP A 17 -34.17 9.89 1.71
C ASP A 17 -34.29 8.94 0.52
N LEU A 18 -35.41 9.01 -0.20
CA LEU A 18 -35.72 8.07 -1.28
C LEU A 18 -34.72 8.17 -2.43
N THR A 19 -34.25 9.37 -2.75
CA THR A 19 -33.27 9.58 -3.81
C THR A 19 -31.94 8.95 -3.42
N ALA A 20 -31.44 9.26 -2.23
CA ALA A 20 -30.17 8.73 -1.74
C ALA A 20 -30.17 7.19 -1.65
N ILE A 21 -31.26 6.57 -1.18
CA ILE A 21 -31.31 5.10 -1.12
C ILE A 21 -31.40 4.48 -2.52
N CYS A 22 -32.09 5.11 -3.47
CA CYS A 22 -32.16 4.63 -4.84
C CYS A 22 -30.80 4.72 -5.53
N ASP A 23 -30.15 5.89 -5.47
CA ASP A 23 -28.83 6.13 -6.08
C ASP A 23 -27.76 5.19 -5.49
N ALA A 24 -27.78 5.02 -4.16
CA ALA A 24 -26.86 4.12 -3.48
C ALA A 24 -27.13 2.65 -3.82
N SER A 25 -28.40 2.25 -3.94
CA SER A 25 -28.79 0.89 -4.32
C SER A 25 -28.39 0.57 -5.74
N GLU A 26 -28.61 1.50 -6.68
CA GLU A 26 -28.16 1.41 -8.06
C GLU A 26 -26.65 1.22 -8.12
N SER A 27 -25.89 2.08 -7.42
CA SER A 27 -24.43 2.00 -7.36
C SER A 27 -23.94 0.67 -6.79
N CYS A 28 -24.58 0.16 -5.73
CA CYS A 28 -24.24 -1.13 -5.13
C CYS A 28 -24.48 -2.30 -6.10
N VAL A 29 -25.61 -2.31 -6.80
CA VAL A 29 -25.93 -3.36 -7.79
C VAL A 29 -25.00 -3.28 -8.99
N SER A 30 -24.69 -2.08 -9.48
CA SER A 30 -23.70 -1.87 -10.55
C SER A 30 -22.33 -2.43 -10.17
N ALA A 31 -21.85 -2.19 -8.95
CA ALA A 31 -20.59 -2.74 -8.45
C ALA A 31 -20.63 -4.28 -8.30
N LEU A 32 -21.77 -4.85 -7.89
CA LEU A 32 -21.97 -6.31 -7.85
C LEU A 32 -21.90 -6.95 -9.23
N LEU A 33 -22.36 -6.24 -10.27
CA LEU A 33 -22.27 -6.64 -11.67
C LEU A 33 -20.91 -6.37 -12.31
N GLY A 34 -19.96 -5.77 -11.57
CA GLY A 34 -18.61 -5.48 -12.04
C GLY A 34 -18.52 -4.22 -12.89
N ILE A 35 -19.50 -3.32 -12.82
CA ILE A 35 -19.45 -2.01 -13.46
C ILE A 35 -18.67 -1.06 -12.54
N GLU A 36 -17.62 -0.44 -13.07
CA GLU A 36 -16.81 0.54 -12.35
C GLU A 36 -17.34 1.96 -12.62
N ASP A 37 -17.55 2.74 -11.56
CA ASP A 37 -17.85 4.16 -11.63
C ASP A 37 -16.76 4.94 -10.87
N PRO A 38 -15.99 5.81 -11.54
CA PRO A 38 -14.87 6.51 -10.91
C PRO A 38 -15.35 7.59 -9.94
N LEU A 39 -14.68 7.70 -8.79
CA LEU A 39 -14.86 8.83 -7.88
C LEU A 39 -14.27 10.12 -8.49
N SER A 40 -14.83 11.26 -8.10
CA SER A 40 -14.35 12.56 -8.55
C SER A 40 -12.91 12.84 -8.06
N VAL A 41 -12.16 13.61 -8.84
CA VAL A 41 -10.76 13.97 -8.51
C VAL A 41 -10.69 14.76 -7.21
N GLU A 42 -11.70 15.57 -6.92
CA GLU A 42 -11.83 16.33 -5.68
C GLU A 42 -11.92 15.39 -4.47
N VAL A 43 -12.77 14.37 -4.55
CA VAL A 43 -12.93 13.36 -3.48
C VAL A 43 -11.63 12.58 -3.28
N LEU A 44 -10.96 12.18 -4.35
CA LEU A 44 -9.70 11.43 -4.28
C LEU A 44 -8.55 12.23 -3.64
N ASN A 45 -8.55 13.55 -3.80
CA ASN A 45 -7.55 14.45 -3.20
C ASN A 45 -7.95 14.96 -1.81
N GLN A 46 -9.21 14.79 -1.41
CA GLN A 46 -9.70 15.24 -0.12
C GLN A 46 -9.08 14.43 1.02
N LYS A 47 -8.57 15.12 2.04
CA LYS A 47 -8.17 14.49 3.30
C LYS A 47 -9.39 14.23 4.19
N PRO A 48 -9.42 13.13 4.96
CA PRO A 48 -10.43 12.94 5.98
C PRO A 48 -10.44 14.11 6.97
N ASN A 49 -11.62 14.47 7.47
CA ASN A 49 -11.72 15.52 8.49
C ASN A 49 -11.08 15.08 9.82
N THR A 50 -10.74 16.05 10.67
CA THR A 50 -10.03 15.80 11.94
C THR A 50 -10.75 14.82 12.86
N ASN A 51 -12.08 14.88 12.93
CA ASN A 51 -12.87 13.98 13.79
C ASN A 51 -12.80 12.53 13.29
N ALA A 52 -12.82 12.33 11.97
CA ALA A 52 -12.65 11.02 11.36
C ALA A 52 -11.24 10.47 11.62
N VAL A 53 -10.20 11.29 11.46
CA VAL A 53 -8.82 10.90 11.75
C VAL A 53 -8.65 10.46 13.21
N GLN A 54 -9.16 11.25 14.16
CA GLN A 54 -9.08 10.91 15.59
C GLN A 54 -9.84 9.62 15.92
N SER A 55 -11.03 9.44 15.33
CA SER A 55 -11.84 8.24 15.52
C SER A 55 -11.11 6.99 15.01
N LEU A 56 -10.54 7.07 13.80
CA LEU A 56 -9.77 5.98 13.21
C LEU A 56 -8.51 5.68 14.02
N GLN A 57 -7.73 6.70 14.42
CA GLN A 57 -6.55 6.51 15.27
C GLN A 57 -6.88 5.76 16.57
N LYS A 58 -8.01 6.09 17.22
CA LYS A 58 -8.47 5.40 18.42
C LYS A 58 -8.78 3.92 18.14
N VAL A 59 -9.49 3.63 17.04
CA VAL A 59 -9.80 2.26 16.64
C VAL A 59 -8.52 1.47 16.34
N LEU A 60 -7.61 2.03 15.53
CA LEU A 60 -6.35 1.37 15.19
C LEU A 60 -5.51 1.11 16.44
N HIS A 61 -5.43 2.06 17.37
CA HIS A 61 -4.71 1.88 18.63
C HIS A 61 -5.26 0.70 19.44
N ILE A 62 -6.59 0.58 19.58
CA ILE A 62 -7.22 -0.52 20.30
C ILE A 62 -7.01 -1.86 19.57
N GLN A 63 -7.22 -1.87 18.25
CA GLN A 63 -7.20 -3.10 17.44
C GLN A 63 -5.79 -3.62 17.15
N SER A 64 -4.77 -2.75 17.20
CA SER A 64 -3.35 -3.12 16.98
C SER A 64 -2.82 -4.20 17.93
N LYS A 65 -3.50 -4.39 19.06
CA LYS A 65 -3.21 -5.45 20.04
C LYS A 65 -3.55 -6.85 19.49
N TYR A 66 -4.55 -6.93 18.61
CA TYR A 66 -5.10 -8.18 18.10
C TYR A 66 -4.77 -8.41 16.62
N TRP A 67 -4.55 -7.34 15.86
CA TRP A 67 -4.32 -7.38 14.42
C TRP A 67 -3.02 -6.67 14.06
N SER A 68 -2.02 -7.41 13.59
CA SER A 68 -0.70 -6.85 13.24
C SER A 68 -0.76 -5.91 12.04
N CYS A 69 -1.54 -6.28 11.00
CA CYS A 69 -1.72 -5.49 9.78
C CYS A 69 -2.23 -4.06 10.03
N VAL A 70 -2.89 -3.84 11.15
CA VAL A 70 -3.46 -2.53 11.53
C VAL A 70 -2.40 -1.55 12.03
N ARG A 71 -1.24 -2.04 12.51
CA ARG A 71 -0.17 -1.20 13.06
C ARG A 71 0.44 -0.27 12.02
N GLU A 72 0.65 -0.80 10.82
CA GLU A 72 1.24 -0.06 9.69
C GLU A 72 0.29 1.05 9.18
N MET A 73 -1.02 0.91 9.40
CA MET A 73 -2.00 1.90 8.93
C MET A 73 -2.00 3.21 9.73
N LEU A 74 -1.38 3.26 10.92
CA LEU A 74 -1.39 4.45 11.78
C LEU A 74 -0.76 5.67 11.11
N VAL A 75 0.20 5.48 10.20
CA VAL A 75 0.91 6.58 9.54
C VAL A 75 0.10 7.25 8.41
N SER A 76 -0.90 6.55 7.85
CA SER A 76 -1.61 6.99 6.64
C SER A 76 -3.04 7.50 6.89
N VAL A 77 -3.58 7.38 8.10
CA VAL A 77 -4.98 7.73 8.46
C VAL A 77 -5.40 9.15 8.04
N GLY A 78 -4.47 10.10 8.04
CA GLY A 78 -4.73 11.51 7.69
C GLY A 78 -4.49 11.86 6.23
N TRP A 79 -4.11 10.91 5.39
CA TRP A 79 -3.80 11.15 3.99
C TRP A 79 -5.06 11.09 3.13
N SER A 80 -5.02 11.79 1.99
CA SER A 80 -6.02 11.57 0.94
C SER A 80 -5.74 10.24 0.23
N TYR A 81 -6.70 9.75 -0.57
CA TYR A 81 -6.50 8.54 -1.35
C TYR A 81 -5.26 8.62 -2.26
N VAL A 82 -5.12 9.74 -2.99
CA VAL A 82 -3.94 9.98 -3.85
C VAL A 82 -2.65 10.04 -3.03
N GLY A 83 -2.68 10.63 -1.83
CA GLY A 83 -1.53 10.67 -0.92
C GLY A 83 -1.10 9.27 -0.47
N ALA A 84 -2.06 8.42 -0.12
CA ALA A 84 -1.82 7.03 0.27
C ALA A 84 -1.23 6.18 -0.86
N GLN A 85 -1.75 6.30 -2.08
CA GLN A 85 -1.17 5.58 -3.23
C GLN A 85 0.29 5.96 -3.50
N LYS A 86 0.64 7.24 -3.35
CA LYS A 86 2.02 7.72 -3.60
C LYS A 86 2.99 7.26 -2.52
N GLY A 87 2.59 7.32 -1.24
CA GLY A 87 3.41 6.84 -0.13
C GLY A 87 3.82 5.37 -0.29
N ASP A 88 2.87 4.51 -0.65
CA ASP A 88 3.13 3.08 -0.92
C ASP A 88 4.11 2.89 -2.09
N SER A 89 3.99 3.71 -3.14
CA SER A 89 4.87 3.65 -4.31
C SER A 89 6.30 4.10 -4.01
N GLU A 90 6.48 5.17 -3.24
CA GLU A 90 7.78 5.72 -2.88
C GLU A 90 8.54 4.81 -1.91
N GLU A 91 7.86 4.28 -0.90
CA GLU A 91 8.45 3.31 0.03
C GLU A 91 8.87 2.03 -0.69
N SER A 92 8.00 1.48 -1.56
CA SER A 92 8.34 0.31 -2.38
C SER A 92 9.51 0.58 -3.32
N ALA A 93 9.59 1.78 -3.91
CA ALA A 93 10.70 2.16 -4.79
C ALA A 93 12.03 2.28 -4.03
N ALA A 94 12.02 2.88 -2.83
CA ALA A 94 13.21 3.00 -1.99
C ALA A 94 13.73 1.62 -1.53
N VAL A 95 12.84 0.71 -1.11
CA VAL A 95 13.20 -0.66 -0.73
C VAL A 95 13.81 -1.41 -1.92
N LYS A 96 13.22 -1.31 -3.12
CA LYS A 96 13.78 -1.91 -4.34
C LYS A 96 15.17 -1.36 -4.68
N ALA A 97 15.38 -0.06 -4.51
CA ALA A 97 16.69 0.55 -4.74
C ALA A 97 17.74 0.04 -3.74
N LEU A 98 17.41 -0.04 -2.45
CA LEU A 98 18.31 -0.59 -1.41
C LEU A 98 18.66 -2.07 -1.64
N ALA A 99 17.68 -2.88 -2.02
CA ALA A 99 17.91 -4.30 -2.35
C ALA A 99 18.88 -4.45 -3.55
N SER A 100 18.82 -3.53 -4.52
CA SER A 100 19.70 -3.52 -5.68
C SER A 100 21.17 -3.21 -5.35
N LEU A 101 21.43 -2.54 -4.21
CA LEU A 101 22.79 -2.20 -3.77
C LEU A 101 23.51 -3.38 -3.09
N SER A 102 22.78 -4.38 -2.58
CA SER A 102 23.33 -5.43 -1.72
C SER A 102 24.09 -6.56 -2.43
N VAL A 103 24.24 -6.53 -3.76
CA VAL A 103 24.85 -7.64 -4.55
C VAL A 103 26.29 -7.35 -5.02
N GLY A 104 26.82 -6.13 -4.81
CA GLY A 104 28.13 -5.73 -5.35
C GLY A 104 29.37 -6.00 -4.46
N ALA A 105 29.20 -6.33 -3.18
CA ALA A 105 30.29 -6.21 -2.20
C ALA A 105 31.16 -7.48 -1.97
N LEU A 106 30.84 -8.63 -2.58
CA LEU A 106 31.57 -9.88 -2.30
C LEU A 106 32.58 -10.33 -3.37
N ASN A 107 32.70 -9.63 -4.51
CA ASN A 107 33.57 -10.08 -5.60
C ASN A 107 34.95 -9.40 -5.70
N ASN A 108 35.30 -8.47 -4.81
CA ASN A 108 36.50 -7.64 -5.01
C ASN A 108 37.68 -7.86 -4.04
N VAL A 109 37.73 -8.99 -3.31
CA VAL A 109 38.84 -9.29 -2.38
C VAL A 109 39.82 -10.37 -2.92
N LYS A 110 39.66 -10.88 -4.15
CA LYS A 110 40.52 -11.97 -4.69
C LYS A 110 41.34 -11.65 -5.95
N ARG A 111 41.62 -10.38 -6.26
CA ARG A 111 42.49 -10.01 -7.39
C ARG A 111 43.49 -8.91 -7.03
N ALA A 112 44.34 -9.17 -6.05
CA ALA A 112 45.52 -8.34 -5.78
C ALA A 112 46.58 -9.15 -5.02
N ALA A 113 47.02 -10.28 -5.59
CA ALA A 113 48.25 -10.97 -5.17
C ALA A 113 48.54 -12.07 -6.20
N ASP A 114 49.40 -11.77 -7.17
CA ASP A 114 50.45 -12.64 -7.72
C ASP A 114 50.85 -12.16 -9.12
N GLU A 115 51.89 -11.31 -9.18
CA GLU A 115 52.80 -11.30 -10.32
C GLU A 115 54.07 -12.06 -9.90
N PRO A 116 54.47 -13.16 -10.57
CA PRO A 116 55.76 -13.78 -10.31
C PRO A 116 56.84 -13.09 -11.16
N MET A 117 57.91 -12.64 -10.49
CA MET A 117 59.14 -12.21 -11.16
C MET A 117 59.80 -13.41 -11.84
N GLU A 118 60.11 -13.29 -13.13
CA GLU A 118 60.95 -14.24 -13.84
C GLU A 118 62.42 -14.01 -13.46
N ASP A 119 62.91 -14.78 -12.50
CA ASP A 119 64.35 -15.02 -12.35
C ASP A 119 64.71 -16.34 -13.06
N GLN A 120 65.50 -16.26 -14.13
CA GLN A 120 66.22 -17.43 -14.61
C GLN A 120 67.60 -17.03 -15.15
N GLU A 121 68.60 -17.05 -14.25
CA GLU A 121 70.00 -17.31 -14.60
C GLU A 121 70.28 -18.81 -14.53
N SER A 122 70.79 -19.40 -15.62
CA SER A 122 71.99 -20.29 -15.66
C SER A 122 72.00 -21.24 -16.89
N MET A 123 72.77 -20.87 -17.93
CA MET A 123 74.00 -21.53 -18.43
C MET A 123 74.40 -20.94 -19.79
#